data_AF-E1RHN1-F1
#
_entry.id   AF-E1RHN1-F1
#
_cell.length_a   1.000
_cell.length_b   1.000
_cell.length_c   1.000
_cell.angle_alpha   90.00
_cell.angle_beta   90.00
_cell.angle_gamma   90.00
#
_symmetry.space_group_name_H-M   'P 1'
#
loop_
_entity.id
_entity.type
_entity.pdbx_description
1 polymer ?
#
loop_
_entity_poly.entity_id
_entity_poly.type
_entity_poly.pdbx_seq_one_letter_code
_entity_poly.pdbx_strand_id
1 'polypeptide(L)'
;MVKLPDKKSLEGFTKKVGEAVKLPDKPEDKEPKPGLSQADEEKIRKDERERIEREKREKENAEKAREYEKIEAEKQAEKERLAEEARKKKEKDEWAREEERKRLEDERNRAQIEKEVRAQQKAEAPKKGHGGKIALGIIIILILIAAGGYVSLITGNSVLDAYGYPLSYTGTYDVLIPDSQKIDFGPIPVQAISSGNAVTLSINNDRRTISLGESTTFPAKHVIITMFGMPIYNADYEVTATYIGVVTNRDDFKVVLKTSQSIPGWLITVMKPSGVDIITT
;
A
#
# COMPACT_ATOMS: atom_id res chain seq x y z
N MET A 1 5.04 -14.43 6.43
CA MET A 1 4.82 -15.79 6.97
C MET A 1 4.10 -16.61 5.91
N VAL A 2 4.82 -17.52 5.25
CA VAL A 2 4.25 -18.39 4.20
C VAL A 2 3.59 -19.57 4.89
N LYS A 3 2.26 -19.72 4.76
CA LYS A 3 1.53 -20.90 5.25
C LYS A 3 1.92 -22.11 4.39
N LEU A 4 2.55 -23.09 5.03
CA LEU A 4 2.78 -24.41 4.44
C LEU A 4 1.44 -25.13 4.20
N PRO A 5 1.27 -25.85 3.09
CA PRO A 5 0.04 -26.58 2.80
C PRO A 5 -0.11 -27.84 3.68
N ASP A 6 -1.36 -28.15 4.00
CA ASP A 6 -1.78 -29.25 4.86
C ASP A 6 -1.34 -30.64 4.35
N LYS A 7 -0.90 -31.50 5.29
CA LYS A 7 -0.43 -32.88 5.03
C LYS A 7 -1.44 -33.79 4.32
N LYS A 8 -2.73 -33.42 4.29
CA LYS A 8 -3.78 -34.20 3.61
C LYS A 8 -3.79 -34.04 2.08
N SER A 9 -3.14 -33.00 1.51
CA SER A 9 -3.05 -32.86 0.04
C SER A 9 -1.92 -33.68 -0.59
N LEU A 10 -0.98 -34.19 0.20
CA LEU A 10 0.15 -35.01 -0.25
C LEU A 10 -0.19 -36.50 -0.43
N GLU A 11 -1.23 -37.02 0.25
CA GLU A 11 -1.65 -38.42 0.11
C GLU A 11 -2.35 -38.72 -1.23
N GLY A 12 -2.84 -37.69 -1.93
CA GLY A 12 -3.42 -37.84 -3.28
C GLY A 12 -2.37 -37.96 -4.40
N PHE A 13 -1.14 -37.50 -4.17
CA PHE A 13 -0.09 -37.48 -5.20
C PHE A 13 0.78 -38.73 -5.20
N THR A 14 0.91 -39.43 -4.07
CA THR A 14 1.69 -40.68 -3.99
C THR A 14 0.91 -41.92 -4.47
N LYS A 15 -0.42 -41.85 -4.56
CA LYS A 15 -1.24 -42.96 -5.07
C LYS A 15 -1.29 -43.07 -6.60
N LYS A 16 -0.88 -42.03 -7.33
CA LYS A 16 -0.93 -42.00 -8.81
C LYS A 16 0.40 -42.26 -9.53
N VAL A 17 1.48 -42.46 -8.79
CA VAL A 17 2.82 -42.77 -9.35
C VAL A 17 3.17 -44.27 -9.21
N GLY A 18 2.30 -45.07 -8.57
CA GLY A 18 2.49 -46.51 -8.38
C GLY A 18 1.98 -47.42 -9.50
N GLU A 19 1.37 -46.87 -10.55
CA GLU A 19 0.63 -47.67 -11.53
C GLU A 19 0.89 -47.19 -12.97
N ALA A 20 2.12 -47.37 -13.47
CA ALA A 20 2.44 -47.53 -14.91
C ALA A 20 3.96 -47.50 -15.16
N VAL A 21 4.73 -48.42 -14.56
CA VAL A 21 5.99 -48.86 -15.16
C VAL A 21 6.01 -50.39 -15.08
N LYS A 22 5.18 -51.03 -15.91
CA LYS A 22 5.43 -52.41 -16.31
C LYS A 22 6.72 -52.39 -17.11
N LEU A 23 7.80 -52.82 -16.46
CA LEU A 23 9.00 -53.28 -17.15
C LEU A 23 8.57 -54.28 -18.23
N PRO A 24 9.12 -54.21 -19.46
CA PRO A 24 8.89 -55.28 -20.42
C PRO A 24 9.40 -56.58 -19.80
N ASP A 25 8.53 -57.58 -19.81
CA ASP A 25 8.81 -58.93 -19.35
C ASP A 25 10.13 -59.43 -19.95
N LYS A 26 10.89 -60.16 -19.13
CA LYS A 26 11.99 -61.01 -19.60
C LYS A 26 11.56 -61.73 -20.88
N PRO A 27 12.44 -61.90 -21.88
CA PRO A 27 12.12 -62.76 -23.00
C PRO A 27 11.84 -64.15 -22.45
N GLU A 28 10.58 -64.56 -22.50
CA GLU A 28 10.20 -65.95 -22.37
C GLU A 28 10.97 -66.73 -23.44
N ASP A 29 11.73 -67.72 -23.00
CA ASP A 29 12.24 -68.80 -23.84
C ASP A 29 11.04 -69.49 -24.51
N LYS A 30 10.62 -68.95 -25.65
CA LYS A 30 9.72 -69.65 -26.56
C LYS A 30 10.54 -70.72 -27.25
N GLU A 31 10.20 -71.96 -26.92
CA GLU A 31 10.65 -73.15 -27.63
C GLU A 31 10.60 -72.93 -29.15
N PRO A 32 11.62 -73.38 -29.90
CA PRO A 32 11.75 -73.12 -31.32
C PRO A 32 10.59 -73.76 -32.07
N LYS A 33 9.77 -72.92 -32.71
CA LYS A 33 8.79 -73.37 -33.69
C LYS A 33 9.53 -74.03 -34.85
N PRO A 34 9.15 -75.24 -35.28
CA PRO A 34 9.83 -75.93 -36.36
C PRO A 34 9.50 -75.25 -37.70
N GLY A 35 10.56 -74.80 -38.39
CA GLY A 35 10.51 -74.53 -39.84
C GLY A 35 10.54 -73.07 -40.32
N LEU A 36 11.39 -72.20 -39.76
CA LEU A 36 11.88 -71.03 -40.52
C LEU A 36 13.24 -71.38 -41.14
N SER A 37 13.44 -71.03 -42.42
CA SER A 37 14.72 -71.25 -43.07
C SER A 37 15.77 -70.28 -42.51
N GLN A 38 17.05 -70.67 -42.51
CA GLN A 38 18.15 -69.81 -42.04
C GLN A 38 18.16 -68.42 -42.73
N ALA A 39 17.63 -68.32 -43.95
CA ALA A 39 17.49 -67.06 -44.68
C ALA A 39 16.43 -66.11 -44.08
N ASP A 40 15.38 -66.64 -43.45
CA ASP A 40 14.32 -65.83 -42.85
C ASP A 40 14.75 -65.24 -41.50
N GLU A 41 15.52 -65.97 -40.71
CA GLU A 41 16.11 -65.48 -39.45
C GLU A 41 17.15 -64.37 -39.70
N GLU A 42 17.97 -64.51 -40.75
CA GLU A 42 18.96 -63.49 -41.12
C GLU A 42 18.28 -62.19 -41.58
N LYS A 43 17.16 -62.32 -42.30
CA LYS A 43 16.34 -61.18 -42.73
C LYS A 43 15.69 -60.46 -41.55
N ILE A 44 15.16 -61.20 -40.57
CA ILE A 44 14.59 -60.61 -39.34
C ILE A 44 15.66 -59.85 -38.56
N ARG A 45 16.87 -60.41 -38.41
CA ARG A 45 17.98 -59.74 -37.70
C ARG A 45 18.47 -58.49 -38.43
N LYS A 46 18.45 -58.49 -39.76
CA LYS A 46 18.82 -57.31 -40.57
C LYS A 46 17.78 -56.20 -40.44
N ASP A 47 16.49 -56.52 -40.56
CA ASP A 47 15.40 -55.57 -40.40
C ASP A 47 15.39 -54.97 -38.97
N GLU A 48 15.68 -55.77 -37.94
CA GLU A 48 15.75 -55.29 -36.56
C GLU A 48 16.92 -54.32 -36.35
N ARG A 49 18.09 -54.59 -36.94
CA ARG A 49 19.24 -53.66 -36.92
C ARG A 49 18.94 -52.34 -37.63
N GLU A 50 18.30 -52.40 -38.80
CA GLU A 50 17.90 -51.19 -39.54
C GLU A 50 16.87 -50.37 -38.76
N ARG A 51 15.94 -51.03 -38.04
CA ARG A 51 14.96 -50.35 -37.19
C ARG A 51 15.64 -49.64 -36.01
N ILE A 52 16.57 -50.31 -35.34
CA ILE A 52 17.34 -49.72 -34.23
C ILE A 52 18.19 -48.53 -34.72
N GLU A 53 18.82 -48.64 -35.89
CA GLU A 53 19.61 -47.55 -36.44
C GLU A 53 18.75 -46.34 -36.83
N ARG A 54 17.57 -46.57 -37.42
CA ARG A 54 16.60 -45.52 -37.73
C ARG A 54 16.12 -44.81 -36.47
N GLU A 55 15.75 -45.58 -35.44
CA GLU A 55 15.31 -45.03 -34.14
C GLU A 55 16.43 -44.20 -33.48
N LYS A 56 17.69 -44.64 -33.60
CA LYS A 56 18.84 -43.89 -33.08
C LYS A 56 19.04 -42.57 -33.82
N ARG A 57 18.93 -42.56 -35.15
CA ARG A 57 19.01 -41.34 -35.97
C ARG A 57 17.86 -40.37 -35.70
N GLU A 58 16.65 -40.87 -35.50
CA GLU A 58 15.48 -40.06 -35.15
C GLU A 58 15.64 -39.43 -33.76
N LYS A 59 16.15 -40.19 -32.77
CA LYS A 59 16.46 -39.66 -31.44
C LYS A 59 17.54 -38.58 -31.48
N GLU A 60 18.62 -38.81 -32.23
CA GLU A 60 19.70 -37.83 -32.39
C GLU A 60 19.22 -36.54 -33.07
N ASN A 61 18.38 -36.67 -34.10
CA ASN A 61 17.80 -35.50 -34.78
C ASN A 61 16.81 -34.75 -33.88
N ALA A 62 16.00 -35.47 -33.11
CA ALA A 62 15.08 -34.87 -32.14
C ALA A 62 15.83 -34.15 -31.01
N GLU A 63 16.95 -34.69 -30.55
CA GLU A 63 17.81 -34.07 -29.54
C GLU A 63 18.44 -32.78 -30.07
N LYS A 64 19.02 -32.81 -31.29
CA LYS A 64 19.55 -31.62 -31.95
C LYS A 64 18.48 -30.56 -32.15
N ALA A 65 17.28 -30.92 -32.59
CA ALA A 65 16.17 -29.97 -32.76
C ALA A 65 15.81 -29.26 -31.44
N ARG A 66 15.75 -30.00 -30.33
CA ARG A 66 15.50 -29.43 -29.00
C ARG A 66 16.64 -28.53 -28.51
N GLU A 67 17.88 -28.86 -28.85
CA GLU A 67 19.04 -28.04 -28.52
C GLU A 67 19.01 -26.71 -29.29
N TYR A 68 18.69 -26.74 -30.59
CA TYR A 68 18.50 -25.52 -31.39
C TYR A 68 17.37 -24.64 -30.85
N GLU A 69 16.22 -25.23 -30.48
CA GLU A 69 15.10 -24.50 -29.91
C GLU A 69 15.46 -23.83 -28.58
N LYS A 70 16.21 -24.52 -27.71
CA LYS A 70 16.71 -23.93 -26.46
C LYS A 70 17.64 -22.74 -26.70
N ILE A 71 18.57 -22.87 -27.65
CA ILE A 71 19.51 -21.79 -28.00
C ILE A 71 18.76 -20.57 -28.54
N GLU A 72 17.72 -20.79 -29.36
CA GLU A 72 16.91 -19.70 -29.89
C GLU A 72 16.05 -19.03 -28.83
N ALA A 73 15.46 -19.81 -27.92
CA ALA A 73 14.71 -19.29 -26.77
C ALA A 73 15.62 -18.48 -25.82
N GLU A 74 16.84 -18.94 -25.56
CA GLU A 74 17.82 -18.20 -24.73
C GLU A 74 18.21 -16.87 -25.37
N LYS A 75 18.46 -16.85 -26.69
CA LYS A 75 18.73 -15.62 -27.44
C LYS A 75 17.56 -14.65 -27.43
N GLN A 76 16.32 -15.14 -27.48
CA GLN A 76 15.13 -14.29 -27.38
C GLN A 76 14.99 -13.70 -25.97
N ALA A 77 15.16 -14.53 -24.94
CA ALA A 77 15.12 -14.08 -23.55
C ALA A 77 16.22 -13.04 -23.23
N GLU A 78 17.44 -13.22 -23.75
CA GLU A 78 18.52 -12.26 -23.59
C GLU A 78 18.21 -10.91 -24.26
N LYS A 79 17.66 -10.94 -25.50
CA LYS A 79 17.22 -9.73 -26.19
C LYS A 79 16.11 -9.00 -25.43
N GLU A 80 15.16 -9.73 -24.86
CA GLU A 80 14.07 -9.15 -24.08
C GLU A 80 14.60 -8.50 -22.79
N ARG A 81 15.52 -9.17 -22.08
CA ARG A 81 16.17 -8.59 -20.90
C ARG A 81 16.94 -7.31 -21.22
N LEU A 82 17.69 -7.29 -22.32
CA LEU A 82 18.39 -6.08 -22.78
C LEU A 82 17.41 -4.96 -23.15
N ALA A 83 16.28 -5.29 -23.77
CA ALA A 83 15.25 -4.31 -24.09
C ALA A 83 14.57 -3.76 -22.82
N GLU A 84 14.30 -4.60 -21.82
CA GLU A 84 13.74 -4.19 -20.53
C GLU A 84 14.71 -3.29 -19.76
N GLU A 85 15.99 -3.64 -19.70
CA GLU A 85 17.03 -2.81 -19.07
C GLU A 85 17.16 -1.46 -19.78
N ALA A 86 17.11 -1.43 -21.11
CA ALA A 86 17.12 -0.19 -21.87
C ALA A 86 15.87 0.68 -21.60
N ARG A 87 14.68 0.08 -21.42
CA ARG A 87 13.46 0.79 -21.05
C ARG A 87 13.55 1.37 -19.63
N LYS A 88 13.99 0.57 -18.65
CA LYS A 88 14.20 1.03 -17.27
C LYS A 88 15.21 2.17 -17.18
N LYS A 89 16.29 2.09 -17.97
CA LYS A 89 17.27 3.18 -18.04
C LYS A 89 16.67 4.47 -18.60
N LYS A 90 15.91 4.39 -19.70
CA LYS A 90 15.21 5.55 -20.27
C LYS A 90 14.21 6.17 -19.30
N GLU A 91 13.42 5.35 -18.62
CA GLU A 91 12.45 5.81 -17.61
C GLU A 91 13.15 6.51 -16.45
N LYS A 92 14.27 5.96 -15.96
CA LYS A 92 15.07 6.59 -14.91
C LYS A 92 15.69 7.92 -15.37
N ASP A 93 16.17 7.99 -16.60
CA ASP A 93 16.73 9.21 -17.19
C ASP A 93 15.65 10.29 -17.46
N GLU A 94 14.41 9.89 -17.77
CA GLU A 94 13.27 10.80 -17.87
C GLU A 94 12.83 11.32 -16.50
N TRP A 95 12.71 10.43 -15.51
CA TRP A 95 12.39 10.81 -14.14
C TRP A 95 13.41 11.79 -13.56
N ALA A 96 14.71 11.55 -13.78
CA ALA A 96 15.77 12.46 -13.34
C ALA A 96 15.66 13.85 -13.98
N ARG A 97 15.34 13.93 -15.28
CA ARG A 97 15.11 15.20 -15.99
C ARG A 97 13.87 15.92 -15.51
N GLU A 98 12.80 15.19 -15.18
CA GLU A 98 11.57 15.77 -14.64
C GLU A 98 11.78 16.31 -13.22
N GLU A 99 12.50 15.57 -12.37
CA GLU A 99 12.84 16.02 -11.02
C GLU A 99 13.71 17.30 -11.04
N GLU A 100 14.68 17.37 -11.94
CA GLU A 100 15.51 18.57 -12.12
C GLU A 100 14.68 19.78 -12.58
N ARG A 101 13.75 19.60 -13.53
CA ARG A 101 12.83 20.66 -13.95
C ARG A 101 11.96 21.15 -12.80
N LYS A 102 11.43 20.23 -11.98
CA LYS A 102 10.60 20.58 -10.83
C LYS A 102 11.39 21.35 -9.77
N ARG A 103 12.62 20.95 -9.49
CA ARG A 103 13.52 21.68 -8.56
C ARG A 103 13.81 23.10 -9.04
N LEU A 104 14.06 23.29 -10.34
CA LEU A 104 14.27 24.62 -10.93
C LEU A 104 13.00 25.49 -10.86
N GLU A 105 11.83 24.91 -11.06
CA GLU A 105 10.55 25.63 -10.94
C GLU A 105 10.26 26.04 -9.48
N ASP A 106 10.49 25.14 -8.53
CA ASP A 106 10.35 25.41 -7.10
C ASP A 106 11.31 26.52 -6.64
N GLU A 107 12.56 26.51 -7.12
CA GLU A 107 13.54 27.56 -6.83
C GLU A 107 13.12 28.92 -7.42
N ARG A 108 12.60 28.94 -8.65
CA ARG A 108 12.05 30.16 -9.27
C ARG A 108 10.84 30.70 -8.50
N ASN A 109 9.95 29.82 -8.03
CA ASN A 109 8.78 30.22 -7.25
C ASN A 109 9.18 30.79 -5.89
N ARG A 110 10.14 30.17 -5.19
CA ARG A 110 10.71 30.71 -3.94
C ARG A 110 11.34 32.08 -4.14
N ALA A 111 12.11 32.27 -5.21
CA ALA A 111 12.73 33.55 -5.52
C ALA A 111 11.71 34.66 -5.85
N GLN A 112 10.54 34.31 -6.42
CA GLN A 112 9.46 35.28 -6.64
C GLN A 112 8.77 35.67 -5.32
N ILE A 113 8.45 34.70 -4.47
CA ILE A 113 7.86 34.94 -3.15
C ILE A 113 8.78 35.81 -2.30
N GLU A 114 10.09 35.52 -2.28
CA GLU A 114 11.05 36.33 -1.53
C GLU A 114 11.12 37.78 -2.04
N LYS A 115 11.08 37.99 -3.36
CA LYS A 115 11.01 39.34 -3.95
C LYS A 115 9.73 40.07 -3.58
N GLU A 116 8.59 39.37 -3.58
CA GLU A 116 7.29 39.95 -3.22
C GLU A 116 7.24 40.31 -1.72
N VAL A 117 7.69 39.42 -0.84
CA VAL A 117 7.79 39.67 0.60
C VAL A 117 8.73 40.85 0.88
N ARG A 118 9.88 40.93 0.19
CA ARG A 118 10.83 42.05 0.34
C ARG A 118 10.26 43.37 -0.19
N ALA A 119 9.41 43.33 -1.22
CA ALA A 119 8.73 44.52 -1.73
C ALA A 119 7.65 45.00 -0.75
N GLN A 120 6.86 44.09 -0.17
CA GLN A 120 5.87 44.41 0.87
C GLN A 120 6.54 45.00 2.12
N GLN A 121 7.63 44.39 2.61
CA GLN A 121 8.38 44.93 3.76
C GLN A 121 8.99 46.32 3.51
N LYS A 122 9.37 46.65 2.26
CA LYS A 122 9.83 48.00 1.89
C LYS A 122 8.68 49.00 1.77
N ALA A 123 7.48 48.56 1.40
CA ALA A 123 6.27 49.38 1.35
C ALA A 123 5.73 49.71 2.76
N GLU A 124 5.94 48.81 3.74
CA GLU A 124 5.50 48.97 5.13
C GLU A 124 6.51 49.67 6.06
N ALA A 125 7.66 50.12 5.55
CA ALA A 125 8.61 50.88 6.35
C ALA A 125 7.96 52.22 6.82
N PRO A 126 7.83 52.45 8.14
CA PRO A 126 7.07 53.59 8.65
C PRO A 126 7.77 54.92 8.35
N LYS A 127 7.06 55.83 7.69
CA LYS A 127 7.45 57.26 7.62
C LYS A 127 7.45 57.82 9.05
N LYS A 128 8.62 58.30 9.48
CA LYS A 128 8.80 59.03 10.75
C LYS A 128 7.78 60.16 10.88
N GLY A 129 6.85 60.05 11.83
CA GLY A 129 5.90 61.08 12.22
C GLY A 129 5.57 60.95 13.71
N HIS A 130 5.68 62.06 14.44
CA HIS A 130 5.58 62.16 15.91
C HIS A 130 4.26 61.57 16.48
N GLY A 131 4.36 60.61 17.41
CA GLY A 131 3.21 60.06 18.13
C GLY A 131 3.56 58.96 19.15
N GLY A 132 4.72 59.10 19.82
CA GLY A 132 5.43 58.02 20.50
C GLY A 132 4.91 57.50 21.84
N LYS A 133 3.61 57.56 22.16
CA LYS A 133 3.09 57.01 23.43
C LYS A 133 1.83 56.16 23.34
N ILE A 134 1.18 56.06 22.17
CA ILE A 134 -0.03 55.22 21.99
C ILE A 134 0.30 53.93 21.21
N ALA A 135 1.30 53.93 20.34
CA ALA A 135 1.67 52.77 19.52
C ALA A 135 2.39 51.65 20.30
N LEU A 136 3.09 51.97 21.40
CA LEU A 136 3.84 50.95 22.16
C LEU A 136 2.91 50.02 22.97
N GLY A 137 1.76 50.53 23.44
CA GLY A 137 0.77 49.71 24.16
C GLY A 137 0.07 48.70 23.24
N ILE A 138 -0.19 49.06 21.98
CA ILE A 138 -0.87 48.20 21.00
C ILE A 138 0.05 47.08 20.52
N ILE A 139 1.36 47.35 20.36
CA ILE A 139 2.35 46.33 19.95
C ILE A 139 2.58 45.30 21.07
N ILE A 140 2.59 45.71 22.35
CA ILE A 140 2.70 44.78 23.48
C ILE A 140 1.45 43.90 23.62
N ILE A 141 0.25 44.45 23.37
CA ILE A 141 -0.99 43.68 23.34
C ILE A 141 -1.00 42.67 22.18
N LEU A 142 -0.51 43.04 20.99
CA LEU A 142 -0.40 42.11 19.87
C LEU A 142 0.64 41.01 20.12
N ILE A 143 1.74 41.29 20.82
CA ILE A 143 2.72 40.29 21.23
C ILE A 143 2.17 39.37 22.33
N LEU A 144 1.34 39.87 23.25
CA LEU A 144 0.64 39.05 24.24
C LEU A 144 -0.45 38.16 23.63
N ILE A 145 -1.12 38.61 22.56
CA ILE A 145 -2.06 37.79 21.78
C ILE A 145 -1.31 36.73 20.96
N ALA A 146 -0.16 37.08 20.37
CA ALA A 146 0.69 36.14 19.65
C ALA A 146 1.38 35.11 20.56
N ALA A 147 1.72 35.49 21.80
CA ALA A 147 2.29 34.60 22.81
C ALA A 147 1.22 33.78 23.57
N GLY A 148 0.01 34.32 23.74
CA GLY A 148 -1.14 33.64 24.36
C GLY A 148 -1.86 32.66 23.43
N GLY A 149 -1.62 32.74 22.12
CA GLY A 149 -2.22 31.85 21.12
C GLY A 149 -1.70 30.40 21.12
N TYR A 150 -0.70 30.05 21.95
CA TYR A 150 -0.14 28.70 22.00
C TYR A 150 -0.50 27.88 23.25
N VAL A 151 -1.25 28.42 24.20
CA VAL A 151 -1.77 27.63 25.35
C VAL A 151 -3.18 28.08 25.72
N SER A 152 -4.19 27.45 25.12
CA SER A 152 -5.49 27.29 25.77
C SER A 152 -6.15 25.99 25.31
N LEU A 153 -6.03 25.01 26.19
CA LEU A 153 -6.87 23.82 26.27
C LEU A 153 -8.25 24.21 26.82
N ILE A 154 -9.29 23.64 26.21
CA ILE A 154 -10.57 23.25 26.82
C ILE A 154 -11.39 24.39 27.47
N THR A 155 -12.35 24.90 26.70
CA THR A 155 -13.67 25.27 27.23
C THR A 155 -14.71 24.74 26.28
N GLY A 156 -15.49 23.76 26.75
CA GLY A 156 -16.68 23.31 26.07
C GLY A 156 -17.71 24.43 26.05
N ASN A 157 -18.30 24.65 24.87
CA ASN A 157 -19.68 25.10 24.75
C ASN A 157 -20.30 24.29 23.62
N SER A 158 -21.36 23.59 23.98
CA SER A 158 -22.26 22.89 23.08
C SER A 158 -22.96 23.91 22.17
N VAL A 159 -23.07 23.57 20.88
CA VAL A 159 -23.95 24.21 19.88
C VAL A 159 -23.52 25.62 19.43
N LEU A 160 -22.53 25.70 18.53
CA LEU A 160 -22.55 26.56 17.33
C LEU A 160 -21.28 26.33 16.48
N ASP A 161 -21.50 25.73 15.31
CA ASP A 161 -20.79 25.85 14.05
C ASP A 161 -19.25 25.72 14.01
N ALA A 162 -18.83 24.55 13.51
CA ALA A 162 -17.56 24.33 12.81
C ALA A 162 -17.20 25.54 11.94
N TYR A 163 -16.11 26.25 12.27
CA TYR A 163 -15.31 27.24 11.50
C TYR A 163 -15.89 27.86 10.20
N GLY A 164 -17.20 28.09 10.11
CA GLY A 164 -17.92 28.70 8.99
C GLY A 164 -18.37 27.77 7.84
N TYR A 165 -18.10 26.45 7.85
CA TYR A 165 -18.46 25.55 6.74
C TYR A 165 -19.41 24.42 7.16
N PRO A 166 -20.48 24.15 6.39
CA PRO A 166 -21.37 23.03 6.67
C PRO A 166 -20.64 21.69 6.52
N LEU A 167 -20.85 20.76 7.47
CA LEU A 167 -20.32 19.39 7.40
C LEU A 167 -21.15 18.53 6.45
N SER A 168 -21.11 18.86 5.15
CA SER A 168 -22.00 18.30 4.13
C SER A 168 -21.60 16.91 3.63
N TYR A 169 -20.39 16.45 3.92
CA TYR A 169 -19.90 15.14 3.50
C TYR A 169 -19.93 14.19 4.69
N THR A 170 -20.39 12.96 4.48
CA THR A 170 -20.44 11.92 5.51
C THR A 170 -19.86 10.63 4.96
N GLY A 171 -18.93 10.03 5.70
CA GLY A 171 -18.40 8.69 5.43
C GLY A 171 -18.59 7.79 6.64
N THR A 172 -18.90 6.52 6.40
CA THR A 172 -19.02 5.50 7.44
C THR A 172 -17.91 4.47 7.26
N TYR A 173 -17.24 4.14 8.36
CA TYR A 173 -16.08 3.27 8.36
C TYR A 173 -16.19 2.28 9.52
N ASP A 174 -15.84 1.02 9.27
CA ASP A 174 -15.54 0.08 10.34
C ASP A 174 -14.02 0.14 10.59
N VAL A 175 -13.63 0.42 11.83
CA VAL A 175 -12.25 0.74 12.22
C VAL A 175 -11.82 -0.16 13.37
N LEU A 176 -10.76 -0.93 13.13
CA LEU A 176 -10.11 -1.77 14.14
C LEU A 176 -8.87 -1.05 14.68
N ILE A 177 -8.93 -0.62 15.95
CA ILE A 177 -7.86 0.11 16.63
C ILE A 177 -7.11 -0.84 17.57
N PRO A 178 -5.76 -0.90 17.55
CA PRO A 178 -5.02 -1.68 18.53
C PRO A 178 -5.24 -1.15 19.95
N ASP A 179 -5.55 -2.06 20.89
CA ASP A 179 -5.77 -1.68 22.29
C ASP A 179 -4.48 -1.12 22.91
N SER A 180 -4.65 -0.06 23.71
CA SER A 180 -3.62 0.61 24.50
C SER A 180 -2.46 1.20 23.69
N GLN A 181 -2.59 1.27 22.35
CA GLN A 181 -1.60 1.85 21.47
C GLN A 181 -2.07 3.22 20.96
N LYS A 182 -1.18 4.22 21.05
CA LYS A 182 -1.38 5.50 20.37
C LYS A 182 -1.01 5.34 18.90
N ILE A 183 -1.92 5.74 18.02
CA ILE A 183 -1.78 5.72 16.57
C ILE A 183 -2.12 7.10 16.02
N ASP A 184 -1.47 7.52 14.94
CA ASP A 184 -1.69 8.84 14.35
C ASP A 184 -2.37 8.67 12.97
N PHE A 185 -3.59 9.18 12.83
CA PHE A 185 -4.27 9.31 11.54
C PHE A 185 -3.93 10.67 10.93
N GLY A 186 -2.85 10.72 10.16
CA GLY A 186 -2.26 11.99 9.75
C GLY A 186 -1.86 12.83 10.98
N PRO A 187 -2.34 14.07 11.15
CA PRO A 187 -2.03 14.90 12.31
C PRO A 187 -2.92 14.60 13.54
N ILE A 188 -3.86 13.65 13.44
CA ILE A 188 -4.86 13.36 14.48
C ILE A 188 -4.41 12.17 15.33
N PRO A 189 -3.95 12.38 16.58
CA PRO A 189 -3.63 11.27 17.46
C PRO A 189 -4.89 10.57 17.95
N VAL A 190 -4.91 9.25 17.88
CA VAL A 190 -6.00 8.39 18.31
C VAL A 190 -5.46 7.29 19.23
N GLN A 191 -6.20 6.97 20.30
CA GLN A 191 -5.87 5.88 21.20
C GLN A 191 -7.15 5.27 21.75
N ALA A 192 -7.26 3.95 21.74
CA ALA A 192 -8.29 3.22 22.45
C ALA A 192 -7.66 2.49 23.64
N ILE A 193 -8.35 2.46 24.77
CA ILE A 193 -7.96 1.70 25.96
C ILE A 193 -9.18 0.94 26.43
N SER A 194 -9.19 -0.36 26.22
CA SER A 194 -10.31 -1.22 26.58
C SER A 194 -10.27 -1.66 28.05
N SER A 195 -11.44 -1.68 28.68
CA SER A 195 -11.61 -2.08 30.08
C SER A 195 -12.96 -2.79 30.24
N GLY A 196 -12.97 -4.11 30.05
CA GLY A 196 -14.18 -4.93 30.15
C GLY A 196 -15.19 -4.58 29.06
N ASN A 197 -16.37 -4.08 29.45
CA ASN A 197 -17.46 -3.74 28.52
C ASN A 197 -17.45 -2.27 28.09
N ALA A 198 -16.37 -1.54 28.36
CA ALA A 198 -16.23 -0.15 27.97
C ALA A 198 -14.84 0.11 27.40
N VAL A 199 -14.75 1.13 26.55
CA VAL A 199 -13.49 1.58 25.96
C VAL A 199 -13.34 3.08 26.20
N THR A 200 -12.15 3.50 26.59
CA THR A 200 -11.78 4.92 26.61
C THR A 200 -11.14 5.26 25.29
N LEU A 201 -11.88 5.96 24.42
CA LEU A 201 -11.41 6.42 23.14
C LEU A 201 -10.93 7.87 23.26
N SER A 202 -9.71 8.12 22.83
CA SER A 202 -9.12 9.45 22.69
C SER A 202 -8.97 9.81 21.23
N ILE A 203 -9.52 10.95 20.81
CA ILE A 203 -9.33 11.51 19.46
C ILE A 203 -8.88 12.96 19.60
N ASN A 204 -7.69 13.26 19.07
CA ASN A 204 -7.08 14.59 19.16
C ASN A 204 -7.08 15.15 20.59
N ASN A 205 -6.65 14.32 21.55
CA ASN A 205 -6.61 14.57 23.00
C ASN A 205 -7.96 14.74 23.71
N ASP A 206 -9.10 14.66 23.02
CA ASP A 206 -10.41 14.56 23.69
C ASP A 206 -10.64 13.11 24.07
N ARG A 207 -10.92 12.84 25.34
CA ARG A 207 -11.14 11.50 25.86
C ARG A 207 -12.62 11.29 26.19
N ARG A 208 -13.18 10.17 25.74
CA ARG A 208 -14.54 9.76 26.03
C ARG A 208 -14.57 8.28 26.35
N THR A 209 -15.29 7.90 27.39
CA THR A 209 -15.57 6.48 27.68
C THR A 209 -16.88 6.11 27.00
N ILE A 210 -16.87 5.00 26.26
CA ILE A 210 -17.97 4.51 25.46
C ILE A 210 -18.25 3.08 25.92
N SER A 211 -19.47 2.78 26.34
CA SER A 211 -19.86 1.41 26.69
C SER A 211 -20.17 0.60 25.43
N LEU A 212 -20.17 -0.73 25.55
CA LEU A 212 -20.50 -1.63 24.44
C LEU A 212 -21.86 -1.30 23.82
N GLY A 213 -21.87 -1.05 22.51
CA GLY A 213 -23.06 -0.67 21.75
C GLY A 213 -23.45 0.82 21.83
N GLU A 214 -22.77 1.61 22.66
CA GLU A 214 -23.03 3.05 22.76
C GLU A 214 -22.28 3.84 21.67
N SER A 215 -22.84 5.00 21.34
CA SER A 215 -22.24 5.95 20.40
C SER A 215 -21.89 7.24 21.12
N THR A 216 -20.73 7.80 20.82
CA THR A 216 -20.33 9.12 21.31
C THR A 216 -19.83 10.00 20.16
N THR A 217 -20.30 11.24 20.14
CA THR A 217 -19.85 12.27 19.20
C THR A 217 -18.75 13.11 19.84
N PHE A 218 -17.63 13.22 19.14
CA PHE A 218 -16.55 14.14 19.44
C PHE A 218 -16.86 15.49 18.79
N PRO A 219 -16.57 16.60 19.47
CA PRO A 219 -16.88 17.93 18.95
C PRO A 219 -16.16 18.19 17.63
N ALA A 220 -16.76 19.04 16.80
CA ALA A 220 -16.16 19.42 15.53
C ALA A 220 -14.80 20.09 15.74
N LYS A 221 -13.81 19.69 14.95
CA LYS A 221 -12.45 20.22 14.97
C LYS A 221 -11.97 20.52 13.56
N HIS A 222 -10.95 21.37 13.47
CA HIS A 222 -10.30 21.73 12.22
C HIS A 222 -9.06 20.86 11.99
N VAL A 223 -8.86 20.39 10.75
CA VAL A 223 -7.67 19.63 10.35
C VAL A 223 -7.03 20.22 9.10
N ILE A 224 -5.71 20.40 9.16
CA ILE A 224 -4.87 20.74 8.01
C ILE A 224 -3.87 19.61 7.83
N ILE A 225 -3.91 18.96 6.67
CA ILE A 225 -2.96 17.91 6.32
C ILE A 225 -1.96 18.52 5.34
N THR A 226 -0.69 18.43 5.70
CA THR A 226 0.41 18.94 4.89
C THR A 226 1.25 17.81 4.32
N MET A 227 1.64 17.93 3.06
CA MET A 227 2.61 17.03 2.42
C MET A 227 3.74 17.89 1.85
N PHE A 228 4.99 17.54 2.20
CA PHE A 228 6.17 18.35 1.86
C PHE A 228 6.06 19.84 2.28
N GLY A 229 5.40 20.11 3.42
CA GLY A 229 5.19 21.46 3.96
C GLY A 229 4.10 22.28 3.27
N MET A 230 3.39 21.72 2.28
CA MET A 230 2.26 22.37 1.61
C MET A 230 0.94 21.77 2.08
N PRO A 231 -0.09 22.58 2.41
CA PRO A 231 -1.41 22.07 2.78
C PRO A 231 -2.07 21.41 1.56
N ILE A 232 -2.38 20.13 1.68
CA ILE A 232 -3.03 19.32 0.63
C ILE A 232 -4.50 19.04 0.92
N TYR A 233 -4.91 19.19 2.18
CA TYR A 233 -6.29 19.05 2.61
C TYR A 233 -6.54 19.93 3.82
N ASN A 234 -7.68 20.60 3.82
CA ASN A 234 -8.09 21.51 4.87
C ASN A 234 -9.61 21.37 5.03
N ALA A 235 -10.04 20.86 6.18
CA ALA A 235 -11.46 20.68 6.46
C ALA A 235 -11.77 20.73 7.94
N ASP A 236 -13.02 21.01 8.24
CA ASP A 236 -13.61 20.74 9.54
C ASP A 236 -14.16 19.32 9.54
N TYR A 237 -14.07 18.66 10.69
CA TYR A 237 -14.51 17.29 10.86
C TYR A 237 -15.21 17.08 12.20
N GLU A 238 -16.24 16.24 12.20
CA GLU A 238 -16.94 15.73 13.39
C GLU A 238 -16.91 14.20 13.33
N VAL A 239 -16.57 13.57 14.45
CA VAL A 239 -16.48 12.11 14.54
C VAL A 239 -17.54 11.59 15.49
N THR A 240 -18.36 10.66 15.03
CA THR A 240 -19.21 9.85 15.92
C THR A 240 -18.70 8.42 15.89
N ALA A 241 -18.34 7.89 17.06
CA ALA A 241 -17.81 6.54 17.20
C ALA A 241 -18.78 5.68 18.01
N THR A 242 -19.11 4.50 17.49
CA THR A 242 -19.90 3.47 18.16
C THR A 242 -18.98 2.32 18.51
N TYR A 243 -18.89 1.95 19.79
CA TYR A 243 -18.05 0.84 20.21
C TYR A 243 -18.79 -0.50 19.99
N ILE A 244 -18.25 -1.35 19.12
CA ILE A 244 -18.86 -2.64 18.77
C ILE A 244 -18.35 -3.76 19.67
N GLY A 245 -17.08 -3.70 20.09
CA GLY A 245 -16.46 -4.68 20.99
C GLY A 245 -14.99 -4.91 20.68
N VAL A 246 -14.45 -6.05 21.14
CA VAL A 246 -13.05 -6.43 20.90
C VAL A 246 -12.98 -7.59 19.92
N VAL A 247 -12.15 -7.45 18.88
CA VAL A 247 -11.85 -8.49 17.88
C VAL A 247 -10.34 -8.74 17.87
N THR A 248 -9.91 -9.90 18.37
CA THR A 248 -8.48 -10.34 18.31
C THR A 248 -7.49 -9.29 18.85
N ASN A 249 -7.74 -8.78 20.07
CA ASN A 249 -6.96 -7.72 20.74
C ASN A 249 -6.97 -6.35 20.03
N ARG A 250 -8.01 -6.07 19.24
CA ARG A 250 -8.28 -4.76 18.67
C ARG A 250 -9.69 -4.34 19.01
N ASP A 251 -9.87 -3.07 19.27
CA ASP A 251 -11.17 -2.47 19.54
C ASP A 251 -11.84 -2.14 18.21
N ASP A 252 -13.03 -2.68 18.03
CA ASP A 252 -13.86 -2.51 16.84
C ASP A 252 -14.83 -1.34 17.04
N PHE A 253 -14.77 -0.39 16.11
CA PHE A 253 -15.60 0.80 16.11
C PHE A 253 -16.29 0.97 14.76
N LYS A 254 -17.58 1.30 14.82
CA LYS A 254 -18.26 1.92 13.68
C LYS A 254 -18.14 3.43 13.81
N VAL A 255 -17.47 4.04 12.84
CA VAL A 255 -17.14 5.46 12.84
C VAL A 255 -17.91 6.17 11.73
N VAL A 256 -18.69 7.18 12.10
CA VAL A 256 -19.30 8.12 11.18
C VAL A 256 -18.50 9.41 11.23
N LEU A 257 -17.85 9.73 10.12
CA LEU A 257 -17.04 10.92 9.95
C LEU A 257 -17.81 11.91 9.07
N LYS A 258 -18.10 13.08 9.60
CA LYS A 258 -18.65 14.19 8.82
C LYS A 258 -17.55 15.21 8.55
N THR A 259 -17.46 15.71 7.33
CA THR A 259 -16.45 16.72 6.95
C THR A 259 -17.05 17.85 6.14
N SER A 260 -16.40 19.03 6.19
CA SER A 260 -16.78 20.17 5.35
C SER A 260 -16.31 20.05 3.89
N GLN A 261 -15.31 19.21 3.63
CA GLN A 261 -14.84 18.89 2.28
C GLN A 261 -14.78 17.38 2.05
N SER A 262 -15.12 16.94 0.83
CA SER A 262 -14.99 15.54 0.43
C SER A 262 -13.55 15.07 0.62
N ILE A 263 -13.37 13.94 1.32
CA ILE A 263 -12.06 13.33 1.53
C ILE A 263 -11.65 12.64 0.22
N PRO A 264 -10.55 13.04 -0.43
CA PRO A 264 -10.07 12.34 -1.62
C PRO A 264 -9.71 10.89 -1.29
N GLY A 265 -10.10 9.93 -2.14
CA GLY A 265 -9.85 8.50 -1.87
C GLY A 265 -8.36 8.15 -1.69
N TRP A 266 -7.46 8.85 -2.39
CA TRP A 266 -6.02 8.68 -2.23
C TRP A 266 -5.54 9.09 -0.82
N LEU A 267 -6.20 10.07 -0.19
CA LEU A 267 -5.83 10.58 1.13
C LEU A 267 -6.15 9.57 2.24
N ILE A 268 -7.24 8.81 2.11
CA ILE A 268 -7.59 7.71 3.01
C ILE A 268 -6.47 6.66 3.03
N THR A 269 -5.88 6.38 1.87
CA THR A 269 -4.79 5.39 1.74
C THR A 269 -3.50 5.87 2.42
N VAL A 270 -3.18 7.16 2.28
CA VAL A 270 -1.97 7.76 2.86
C VAL A 270 -2.09 7.96 4.37
N MET A 271 -3.29 8.27 4.87
CA MET A 271 -3.52 8.53 6.29
C MET A 271 -3.72 7.29 7.15
N LYS A 272 -3.89 6.11 6.54
CA LYS A 272 -4.11 4.86 7.27
C LYS A 272 -2.83 4.44 8.02
N PRO A 273 -2.81 4.48 9.38
CA PRO A 273 -1.64 4.04 10.13
C PRO A 273 -1.47 2.53 10.04
N SER A 274 -0.22 2.06 10.14
CA SER A 274 0.10 0.64 10.15
C SER A 274 -0.55 -0.05 11.35
N GLY A 275 -1.29 -1.14 11.12
CA GLY A 275 -1.94 -1.93 12.18
C GLY A 275 -3.39 -1.56 12.47
N VAL A 276 -3.93 -0.52 11.83
CA VAL A 276 -5.37 -0.27 11.76
C VAL A 276 -5.93 -0.92 10.52
N ASP A 277 -7.13 -1.48 10.62
CA ASP A 277 -7.91 -1.86 9.45
C ASP A 277 -9.14 -0.95 9.34
N ILE A 278 -9.32 -0.38 8.15
CA ILE A 278 -10.43 0.50 7.80
C ILE A 278 -11.17 -0.22 6.68
N ILE A 279 -12.43 -0.57 6.92
CA ILE A 279 -13.33 -1.12 5.90
C ILE A 279 -14.32 -0.01 5.55
N THR A 280 -14.27 0.45 4.30
CA THR A 280 -15.26 1.39 3.77
C THR A 280 -16.50 0.59 3.36
N THR A 281 -17.65 0.94 3.93
CA THR A 281 -18.95 0.36 3.56
C THR A 281 -19.62 1.20 2.48
#